data_AF-A0A1G0FYS6-F1
#
_entry.id   AF-A0A1G0FYS6-F1
#
_cell.length_a   1.000
_cell.length_b   1.000
_cell.length_c   1.000
_cell.angle_alpha   90.00
_cell.angle_beta   90.00
_cell.angle_gamma   90.00
#
_symmetry.space_group_name_H-M   'P 1'
#
loop_
_entity.id
_entity.type
_entity.pdbx_description
1 polymer ?
#
loop_
_entity_poly.entity_id
_entity_poly.type
_entity_poly.pdbx_seq_one_letter_code
_entity_poly.pdbx_strand_id
1 'polypeptide(L)'
;MYVRNTLIINYIEYIYDVFLYIINVNMKPYRKLFNNSFQRAIIPDSNSFYKRFYEIFVGSDPRIAELFEKTFMNLQREMLKQSMTYMMSFSATLEPSDEMKELAEMHGRGKLNIPANLYEIWLESMIKTVEEFDPKFDENIEIAWRVMMAPGVAYMQSFCDKNKNAADETT
;
A
#
# COMPACT_ATOMS: atom_id res chain seq x y z
N MET A 1 12.82 15.77 40.31
CA MET A 1 12.91 14.62 39.37
C MET A 1 11.77 14.63 38.34
N TYR A 2 10.52 14.92 38.72
CA TYR A 2 9.36 15.02 37.80
C TYR A 2 9.50 16.06 36.67
N VAL A 3 9.90 17.30 36.97
CA VAL A 3 9.95 18.41 35.99
C VAL A 3 10.89 18.14 34.80
N ARG A 4 12.04 17.50 35.06
CA ARG A 4 13.03 17.19 34.01
C ARG A 4 12.52 16.10 33.06
N ASN A 5 11.68 15.19 33.56
CA ASN A 5 11.04 14.15 32.75
C ASN A 5 9.96 14.75 31.84
N THR A 6 9.16 15.69 32.35
CA THR A 6 8.16 16.43 31.56
C THR A 6 8.80 17.26 30.44
N LEU A 7 9.93 17.95 30.71
CA LEU A 7 10.64 18.72 29.70
C LEU A 7 11.20 17.84 28.57
N ILE A 8 11.68 16.64 28.90
CA ILE A 8 12.19 15.68 27.90
C ILE A 8 11.04 15.13 27.05
N ILE A 9 9.90 14.77 27.67
CA ILE A 9 8.71 14.29 26.95
C ILE A 9 8.20 15.36 25.97
N ASN A 10 8.02 16.61 26.43
CA ASN A 10 7.56 17.70 25.58
C ASN A 10 8.52 17.99 24.42
N TYR A 11 9.84 17.86 24.64
CA TYR A 11 10.83 18.04 23.57
C TYR A 11 10.74 16.91 22.54
N ILE A 12 10.54 15.67 22.98
CA ILE A 12 10.36 14.52 22.08
C ILE A 12 9.09 14.69 21.25
N GLU A 13 7.96 15.04 21.86
CA GLU A 13 6.70 15.32 21.15
C GLU A 13 6.87 16.44 20.10
N TYR A 14 7.54 17.54 20.47
CA TYR A 14 7.84 18.62 19.54
C TYR A 14 8.71 18.16 18.35
N ILE A 15 9.74 17.34 18.59
CA ILE A 15 10.58 16.81 17.51
C ILE A 15 9.77 15.88 16.59
N TYR A 16 8.87 15.07 17.14
CA TYR A 16 7.94 14.26 16.34
C TYR A 16 7.03 15.14 15.48
N ASP A 17 6.44 16.21 16.04
CA ASP A 17 5.58 17.13 15.29
C ASP A 17 6.33 17.84 14.16
N VAL A 18 7.56 18.32 14.42
CA VAL A 18 8.40 18.94 13.40
C VAL A 18 8.76 17.94 12.30
N PHE A 19 9.09 16.70 12.67
CA PHE A 19 9.39 15.64 11.71
C PHE A 19 8.17 15.29 10.84
N LEU A 20 7.01 15.10 11.44
CA LEU A 20 5.74 14.88 10.73
C LEU A 20 5.38 16.06 9.83
N TYR A 21 5.62 17.29 10.28
CA TYR A 21 5.41 18.49 9.46
C TYR A 21 6.32 18.49 8.23
N ILE A 22 7.63 18.21 8.39
CA ILE A 22 8.59 18.15 7.29
C ILE A 22 8.20 17.06 6.28
N ILE A 23 7.83 15.86 6.76
CA ILE A 23 7.32 14.79 5.91
C ILE A 23 6.09 15.28 5.15
N ASN A 24 5.09 15.83 5.85
CA ASN A 24 3.86 16.30 5.22
C ASN A 24 4.11 17.37 4.16
N VAL A 25 5.01 18.33 4.41
CA VAL A 25 5.39 19.35 3.43
C VAL A 25 6.04 18.72 2.19
N ASN A 26 6.99 17.81 2.38
CA ASN A 26 7.69 17.14 1.28
C ASN A 26 6.77 16.18 0.49
N MET A 27 5.73 15.64 1.12
CA MET A 27 4.76 14.74 0.50
C MET A 27 3.66 15.47 -0.30
N LYS A 28 3.42 16.77 -0.04
CA LYS A 28 2.39 17.55 -0.77
C LYS A 28 2.45 17.45 -2.30
N PRO A 29 3.61 17.63 -2.98
CA PRO A 29 3.67 17.52 -4.43
C PRO A 29 3.28 16.11 -4.92
N TYR A 30 3.79 15.06 -4.28
CA TYR A 30 3.47 13.67 -4.62
C TYR A 30 2.00 13.36 -4.38
N ARG A 31 1.43 13.81 -3.25
CA ARG A 31 -0.01 13.65 -2.96
C ARG A 31 -0.88 14.30 -4.03
N LYS A 32 -0.50 15.47 -4.53
CA LYS A 32 -1.23 16.16 -5.60
C LYS A 32 -1.16 15.37 -6.91
N LEU A 33 0.03 14.90 -7.31
CA LEU A 33 0.20 14.09 -8.52
C LEU A 33 -0.59 12.78 -8.43
N PHE A 34 -0.48 12.07 -7.31
CA PHE A 34 -1.21 10.85 -7.02
C PHE A 34 -2.73 11.08 -7.09
N ASN A 35 -3.27 12.07 -6.38
CA ASN A 35 -4.71 12.34 -6.39
C ASN A 35 -5.22 12.68 -7.80
N ASN A 36 -4.47 13.48 -8.55
CA ASN A 36 -4.83 13.82 -9.92
C ASN A 36 -4.79 12.60 -10.85
N SER A 37 -3.82 11.71 -10.67
CA SER A 37 -3.71 10.45 -11.41
C SER A 37 -4.85 9.50 -11.03
N PHE A 38 -5.14 9.31 -9.75
CA PHE A 38 -6.27 8.53 -9.24
C PHE A 38 -7.61 8.95 -9.87
N GLN A 39 -7.87 10.26 -9.95
CA GLN A 39 -9.07 10.81 -10.58
C GLN A 39 -9.16 10.53 -12.08
N ARG A 40 -8.03 10.39 -12.78
CA ARG A 40 -8.02 10.09 -14.22
C ARG A 40 -8.03 8.58 -14.51
N ALA A 41 -7.29 7.80 -13.74
CA ALA A 41 -7.08 6.38 -13.98
C ALA A 41 -8.23 5.52 -13.44
N ILE A 42 -8.71 5.82 -12.22
CA ILE A 42 -9.61 4.91 -11.49
C ILE A 42 -11.05 5.39 -11.56
N ILE A 43 -11.31 6.67 -11.32
CA ILE A 43 -12.68 7.17 -11.16
C ILE A 43 -13.57 6.98 -12.41
N PRO A 44 -13.09 7.20 -13.65
CA PRO A 44 -13.96 7.12 -14.83
C PRO A 44 -14.57 5.74 -15.05
N ASP A 45 -13.80 4.68 -14.77
CA ASP A 45 -14.29 3.30 -14.84
C ASP A 45 -13.51 2.40 -13.85
N SER A 46 -13.87 2.54 -12.57
CA SER A 46 -13.21 1.78 -11.50
C SER A 46 -13.35 0.27 -11.69
N ASN A 47 -14.46 -0.20 -12.27
CA ASN A 47 -14.68 -1.63 -12.45
C ASN A 47 -13.69 -2.22 -13.45
N SER A 48 -13.51 -1.56 -14.60
CA SER A 48 -12.51 -1.98 -15.59
C SER A 48 -11.09 -1.85 -15.05
N PHE A 49 -10.78 -0.77 -14.32
CA PHE A 49 -9.48 -0.58 -13.68
C PHE A 49 -9.12 -1.75 -12.76
N TYR A 50 -9.98 -2.07 -11.77
CA TYR A 50 -9.68 -3.15 -10.82
C TYR A 50 -9.75 -4.55 -11.46
N LYS A 51 -10.57 -4.73 -12.50
CA LYS A 51 -10.54 -5.96 -13.31
C LYS A 51 -9.18 -6.13 -13.96
N ARG A 52 -8.67 -5.07 -14.62
CA ARG A 52 -7.38 -5.09 -15.29
C ARG A 52 -6.21 -5.28 -14.32
N PHE A 53 -6.27 -4.62 -13.17
CA PHE A 53 -5.32 -4.84 -12.08
C PHE A 53 -5.19 -6.33 -11.73
N TYR A 54 -6.31 -7.01 -11.52
CA TYR A 54 -6.28 -8.43 -11.17
C TYR A 54 -5.80 -9.33 -12.30
N GLU A 55 -6.11 -9.00 -13.56
CA GLU A 55 -5.55 -9.73 -14.71
C GLU A 55 -4.03 -9.66 -14.75
N ILE A 56 -3.47 -8.45 -14.55
CA ILE A 56 -2.02 -8.24 -14.50
C ILE A 56 -1.41 -8.95 -13.28
N PHE A 57 -2.00 -8.75 -12.09
CA PHE A 57 -1.47 -9.27 -10.83
C PHE A 57 -1.52 -10.79 -10.77
N VAL A 58 -2.65 -11.41 -11.07
CA VAL A 58 -2.78 -12.88 -11.09
C VAL A 58 -1.90 -13.50 -12.17
N GLY A 59 -1.71 -12.82 -13.31
CA GLY A 59 -0.83 -13.29 -14.38
C GLY A 59 0.67 -13.07 -14.14
N SER A 60 1.06 -12.39 -13.05
CA SER A 60 2.46 -11.97 -12.83
C SER A 60 3.34 -13.01 -12.12
N ASP A 61 2.75 -13.90 -11.32
CA ASP A 61 3.47 -14.94 -10.57
C ASP A 61 2.53 -16.14 -10.31
N PRO A 62 2.96 -17.40 -10.58
CA PRO A 62 2.14 -18.59 -10.30
C PRO A 62 1.66 -18.71 -8.86
N ARG A 63 2.46 -18.26 -7.88
CA ARG A 63 2.08 -18.27 -6.45
C ARG A 63 0.91 -17.34 -6.17
N ILE A 64 0.84 -16.22 -6.89
CA ILE A 64 -0.31 -15.31 -6.81
C ILE A 64 -1.53 -16.01 -7.42
N ALA A 65 -1.39 -16.64 -8.58
CA ALA A 65 -2.50 -17.36 -9.20
C ALA A 65 -3.10 -18.45 -8.27
N GLU A 66 -2.26 -19.20 -7.56
CA GLU A 66 -2.68 -20.18 -6.56
C GLU A 66 -3.50 -19.54 -5.42
N LEU A 67 -3.06 -18.39 -4.90
CA LEU A 67 -3.78 -17.66 -3.84
C LEU A 67 -5.19 -17.22 -4.25
N PHE A 68 -5.46 -17.08 -5.54
CA PHE A 68 -6.75 -16.61 -6.06
C PHE A 68 -7.60 -17.72 -6.73
N GLU A 69 -7.13 -18.97 -6.82
CA GLU A 69 -7.80 -20.06 -7.55
C GLU A 69 -9.27 -20.26 -7.13
N LYS A 70 -9.56 -20.10 -5.82
CA LYS A 70 -10.89 -20.32 -5.23
C LYS A 70 -11.55 -19.01 -4.76
N THR A 71 -11.13 -17.89 -5.33
CA THR A 71 -11.59 -16.56 -4.91
C THR A 71 -12.72 -16.06 -5.81
N PHE A 72 -13.82 -15.62 -5.19
CA PHE A 72 -14.91 -14.94 -5.89
C PHE A 72 -14.47 -13.53 -6.29
N MET A 73 -13.88 -13.41 -7.48
CA MET A 73 -13.18 -12.19 -7.92
C MET A 73 -14.04 -10.92 -7.93
N ASN A 74 -15.37 -11.05 -8.07
CA ASN A 74 -16.27 -9.89 -7.98
C ASN A 74 -16.26 -9.28 -6.57
N LEU A 75 -16.35 -10.09 -5.52
CA LEU A 75 -16.26 -9.63 -4.14
C LEU A 75 -14.85 -9.14 -3.81
N GLN A 76 -13.84 -9.84 -4.32
CA GLN A 76 -12.44 -9.49 -4.11
C GLN A 76 -12.10 -8.08 -4.64
N ARG A 77 -12.68 -7.67 -5.78
CA ARG A 77 -12.51 -6.30 -6.31
C ARG A 77 -13.11 -5.23 -5.39
N GLU A 78 -14.25 -5.51 -4.77
CA GLU A 78 -14.84 -4.60 -3.79
C GLU A 78 -14.00 -4.53 -2.50
N MET A 79 -13.39 -5.64 -2.08
CA MET A 79 -12.44 -5.64 -0.96
C MET A 79 -11.18 -4.83 -1.28
N LEU A 80 -10.66 -4.92 -2.51
CA LEU A 80 -9.49 -4.14 -2.94
C LEU A 80 -9.79 -2.64 -3.01
N LYS A 81 -10.97 -2.24 -3.50
CA LYS A 81 -11.42 -0.83 -3.45
C LYS A 81 -11.39 -0.26 -2.03
N GLN A 82 -11.89 -1.05 -1.07
CA GLN A 82 -11.88 -0.68 0.34
C GLN A 82 -10.46 -0.63 0.90
N SER A 83 -9.62 -1.62 0.63
CA SER A 83 -8.24 -1.64 1.13
C SER A 83 -7.39 -0.49 0.59
N MET A 84 -7.63 -0.06 -0.66
CA MET A 84 -7.01 1.15 -1.22
C MET A 84 -7.36 2.40 -0.40
N THR A 85 -8.59 2.49 0.11
CA THR A 85 -9.02 3.60 0.97
C THR A 85 -8.27 3.58 2.31
N TYR A 86 -8.10 2.39 2.91
CA TYR A 86 -7.32 2.24 4.14
C TYR A 86 -5.85 2.64 3.94
N MET A 87 -5.22 2.20 2.84
CA MET A 87 -3.83 2.58 2.52
C MET A 87 -3.65 4.08 2.28
N MET A 88 -4.60 4.73 1.60
CA MET A 88 -4.56 6.17 1.37
C MET A 88 -4.73 6.96 2.67
N SER A 89 -5.65 6.53 3.54
CA SER A 89 -5.84 7.13 4.87
C SER A 89 -4.59 6.97 5.73
N PHE A 90 -4.03 5.76 5.77
CA PHE A 90 -2.79 5.49 6.50
C PHE A 90 -1.61 6.33 6.00
N SER A 91 -1.49 6.54 4.69
CA SER A 91 -0.43 7.37 4.12
C SER A 91 -0.66 8.89 4.32
N ALA A 92 -1.82 9.28 4.83
CA ALA A 92 -2.09 10.64 5.26
C ALA A 92 -1.79 10.88 6.74
N THR A 93 -2.03 9.88 7.59
CA THR A 93 -1.96 10.00 9.06
C THR A 93 -0.72 9.35 9.66
N LEU A 94 -0.17 8.32 9.00
CA LEU A 94 0.78 7.35 9.56
C LEU A 94 0.27 6.65 10.83
N GLU A 95 -1.04 6.66 11.03
CA GLU A 95 -1.73 5.98 12.12
C GLU A 95 -2.66 4.92 11.51
N PRO A 96 -2.42 3.61 11.74
CA PRO A 96 -3.22 2.58 11.13
C PRO A 96 -4.61 2.53 11.78
N SER A 97 -5.65 2.56 10.97
CA SER A 97 -7.01 2.30 11.43
C SER A 97 -7.16 0.84 11.89
N ASP A 98 -8.24 0.52 12.59
CA ASP A 98 -8.49 -0.85 13.02
C ASP A 98 -8.69 -1.79 11.82
N GLU A 99 -9.31 -1.32 10.73
CA GLU A 99 -9.45 -2.08 9.49
C GLU A 99 -8.10 -2.36 8.83
N MET A 100 -7.16 -1.42 8.87
CA MET A 100 -5.79 -1.64 8.36
C MET A 100 -5.05 -2.70 9.19
N LYS A 101 -5.22 -2.69 10.52
CA LYS A 101 -4.63 -3.70 11.41
C LYS A 101 -5.21 -5.08 11.13
N GLU A 102 -6.54 -5.20 11.07
CA GLU A 102 -7.22 -6.46 10.75
C GLU A 102 -6.80 -7.02 9.39
N LEU A 103 -6.69 -6.14 8.39
CA LEU A 103 -6.22 -6.53 7.06
C LEU A 103 -4.78 -7.08 7.10
N ALA A 104 -3.88 -6.40 7.82
CA ALA A 104 -2.49 -6.83 7.97
C ALA A 104 -2.37 -8.15 8.75
N GLU A 105 -3.16 -8.34 9.81
CA GLU A 105 -3.23 -9.60 10.56
C GLU A 105 -3.74 -10.76 9.69
N MET A 106 -4.74 -10.51 8.85
CA MET A 106 -5.27 -11.51 7.92
C MET A 106 -4.23 -11.94 6.87
N HIS A 107 -3.41 -11.01 6.38
CA HIS A 107 -2.34 -11.33 5.43
C HIS A 107 -1.10 -11.91 6.11
N GLY A 108 -0.92 -11.65 7.40
CA GLY A 108 0.26 -12.00 8.16
C GLY A 108 0.45 -13.49 8.41
N ARG A 109 1.59 -13.81 9.03
CA ARG A 109 2.08 -15.18 9.29
C ARG A 109 1.08 -16.14 9.95
N GLY A 110 0.15 -15.62 10.76
CA GLY A 110 -0.80 -16.42 11.53
C GLY A 110 -2.07 -16.80 10.77
N LYS A 111 -2.24 -16.30 9.54
CA LYS A 111 -3.44 -16.46 8.73
C LYS A 111 -3.05 -16.87 7.31
N LEU A 112 -3.20 -15.99 6.32
CA LEU A 112 -2.86 -16.30 4.93
C LEU A 112 -1.36 -16.47 4.72
N ASN A 113 -0.53 -15.91 5.61
CA ASN A 113 0.93 -16.02 5.58
C ASN A 113 1.50 -15.62 4.20
N ILE A 114 1.10 -14.45 3.71
CA ILE A 114 1.52 -13.94 2.41
C ILE A 114 3.04 -13.64 2.44
N PRO A 115 3.84 -14.14 1.48
CA PRO A 115 5.25 -13.78 1.38
C PRO A 115 5.47 -12.28 1.16
N ALA A 116 6.50 -11.71 1.77
CA ALA A 116 6.72 -10.26 1.75
C ALA A 116 7.09 -9.73 0.35
N ASN A 117 7.75 -10.55 -0.48
CA ASN A 117 8.14 -10.20 -1.84
C ASN A 117 6.93 -10.08 -2.80
N LEU A 118 5.79 -10.74 -2.53
CA LEU A 118 4.60 -10.60 -3.36
C LEU A 118 4.01 -9.19 -3.33
N TYR A 119 4.33 -8.38 -2.31
CA TYR A 119 3.90 -6.98 -2.25
C TYR A 119 4.65 -6.08 -3.24
N GLU A 120 5.88 -6.41 -3.61
CA GLU A 120 6.60 -5.72 -4.69
C GLU A 120 5.89 -6.01 -6.02
N ILE A 121 5.57 -7.27 -6.28
CA ILE A 121 4.80 -7.68 -7.47
C ILE A 121 3.42 -7.02 -7.51
N TRP A 122 2.75 -6.90 -6.36
CA TRP A 122 1.49 -6.19 -6.22
C TRP A 122 1.62 -4.71 -6.61
N LEU A 123 2.66 -4.02 -6.13
CA LEU A 123 2.89 -2.61 -6.43
C LEU A 123 3.24 -2.40 -7.90
N GLU A 124 4.09 -3.26 -8.49
CA GLU A 124 4.38 -3.21 -9.93
C GLU A 124 3.13 -3.44 -10.78
N SER A 125 2.26 -4.37 -10.38
CA SER A 125 1.00 -4.63 -11.07
C SER A 125 0.04 -3.44 -11.00
N MET A 126 -0.02 -2.76 -9.85
CA MET A 126 -0.79 -1.52 -9.69
C MET A 126 -0.26 -0.43 -10.61
N ILE A 127 1.06 -0.20 -10.63
CA ILE A 127 1.69 0.83 -11.45
C ILE A 127 1.46 0.58 -12.94
N LYS A 128 1.63 -0.65 -13.41
CA LYS A 128 1.32 -1.05 -14.80
C LYS A 128 -0.15 -0.77 -15.14
N THR A 129 -1.06 -1.04 -14.21
CA THR A 129 -2.49 -0.75 -14.43
C THR A 129 -2.74 0.76 -14.52
N VAL A 130 -2.08 1.56 -13.68
CA VAL A 130 -2.16 3.02 -13.73
C VAL A 130 -1.60 3.56 -15.04
N GLU A 131 -0.47 3.03 -15.52
CA GLU A 131 0.11 3.39 -16.81
C GLU A 131 -0.87 3.17 -17.97
N GLU A 132 -1.59 2.04 -17.97
CA GLU A 132 -2.60 1.74 -19.01
C GLU A 132 -3.83 2.67 -18.95
N PHE A 133 -4.18 3.21 -17.78
CA PHE A 133 -5.43 3.94 -17.56
C PHE A 133 -5.27 5.46 -17.39
N ASP A 134 -4.10 5.95 -16.98
CA ASP A 134 -3.83 7.38 -16.85
C ASP A 134 -3.28 7.93 -18.18
N PRO A 135 -4.07 8.68 -18.97
CA PRO A 135 -3.61 9.21 -20.26
C PRO A 135 -2.47 10.25 -20.12
N LYS A 136 -2.12 10.64 -18.90
CA LYS A 136 -1.01 11.55 -18.61
C LYS A 136 0.12 10.88 -17.83
N PHE A 137 0.13 9.55 -17.75
CA PHE A 137 1.16 8.81 -17.01
C PHE A 137 2.56 9.23 -17.46
N ASP A 138 3.43 9.47 -16.47
CA ASP A 138 4.84 9.79 -16.63
C ASP A 138 5.63 9.30 -15.40
N GLU A 139 6.95 9.43 -15.45
CA GLU A 139 7.84 9.02 -14.35
C GLU A 139 7.50 9.72 -13.02
N ASN A 140 7.03 10.97 -13.04
CA ASN A 140 6.66 11.69 -11.83
C ASN A 140 5.39 11.12 -11.19
N ILE A 141 4.43 10.69 -12.00
CA ILE A 141 3.22 10.00 -11.54
C ILE A 141 3.58 8.63 -10.98
N GLU A 142 4.45 7.86 -11.64
CA GLU A 142 4.95 6.60 -11.10
C GLU A 142 5.56 6.80 -9.70
N ILE A 143 6.49 7.75 -9.57
CA ILE A 143 7.12 8.08 -8.28
C ILE A 143 6.05 8.46 -7.25
N ALA A 144 5.06 9.29 -7.63
CA ALA A 144 3.99 9.68 -6.73
C ALA A 144 3.17 8.48 -6.23
N TRP A 145 2.86 7.51 -7.09
CA TRP A 145 2.18 6.26 -6.71
C TRP A 145 3.03 5.42 -5.74
N ARG A 146 4.31 5.22 -6.05
CA ARG A 146 5.24 4.49 -5.16
C ARG A 146 5.36 5.15 -3.80
N VAL A 147 5.57 6.46 -3.77
CA VAL A 147 5.69 7.26 -2.55
C VAL A 147 4.42 7.21 -1.72
N MET A 148 3.25 7.32 -2.35
CA MET A 148 1.96 7.30 -1.64
C MET A 148 1.54 5.91 -1.16
N MET A 149 2.02 4.83 -1.78
CA MET A 149 1.70 3.45 -1.36
C MET A 149 2.71 2.87 -0.37
N ALA A 150 3.94 3.39 -0.35
CA ALA A 150 5.05 2.86 0.45
C ALA A 150 4.71 2.65 1.93
N PRO A 151 4.04 3.58 2.65
CA PRO A 151 3.69 3.36 4.04
C PRO A 151 2.79 2.12 4.21
N GLY A 152 1.72 2.02 3.42
CA GLY A 152 0.78 0.89 3.46
C GLY A 152 1.46 -0.44 3.14
N VAL A 153 2.26 -0.48 2.09
CA VAL A 153 3.02 -1.69 1.69
C VAL A 153 3.98 -2.11 2.81
N ALA A 154 4.77 -1.18 3.36
CA ALA A 154 5.70 -1.48 4.44
C ALA A 154 4.98 -1.98 5.70
N TYR A 155 3.82 -1.41 6.01
CA TYR A 155 3.00 -1.86 7.14
C TYR A 155 2.56 -3.31 6.96
N MET A 156 2.00 -3.66 5.80
CA MET A 156 1.59 -5.04 5.48
C MET A 156 2.76 -6.03 5.53
N GLN A 157 3.92 -5.64 4.99
CA GLN A 157 5.14 -6.46 5.02
C GLN A 157 5.64 -6.74 6.44
N SER A 158 5.40 -5.84 7.40
CA SER A 158 5.81 -6.04 8.80
C SER A 158 5.12 -7.22 9.49
N PHE A 159 3.98 -7.67 8.98
CA PHE A 159 3.21 -8.82 9.50
C PHE A 159 3.59 -10.14 8.81
N CYS A 160 4.40 -10.09 7.75
CA CYS A 160 4.83 -11.26 7.00
C CYS A 160 5.90 -12.06 7.75
N ASP A 161 6.02 -13.35 7.43
CA ASP A 161 7.14 -14.16 7.90
C ASP A 161 8.41 -13.83 7.11
N LYS A 162 9.44 -13.34 7.81
CA LYS A 162 10.73 -12.95 7.20
C LYS A 162 11.49 -14.14 6.60
N ASN A 163 11.20 -15.36 7.04
CA ASN A 163 11.89 -16.57 6.59
C ASN A 163 11.23 -17.23 5.38
N LYS A 164 10.00 -16.85 5.03
CA LYS A 164 9.25 -17.47 3.94
C LYS A 164 9.83 -17.18 2.56
N ASN A 165 10.58 -16.08 2.41
CA ASN A 165 11.17 -15.66 1.14
C ASN A 165 12.30 -16.60 0.66
N ALA A 166 13.02 -17.28 1.57
CA ALA A 166 14.23 -18.04 1.23
C ALA A 166 13.97 -19.44 0.64
N ALA A 167 12.78 -20.01 0.87
CA ALA A 167 12.48 -21.38 0.47
C ALA A 167 12.10 -21.52 -1.02
N ASP A 168 11.62 -20.43 -1.65
CA ASP A 168 11.13 -20.45 -3.04
C ASP A 168 12.22 -20.09 -4.07
N GLU A 169 13.34 -19.49 -3.64
CA GLU A 169 14.46 -19.13 -4.53
C GLU A 169 15.49 -20.26 -4.70
N THR A 170 15.32 -21.40 -4.00
CA THR A 170 16.26 -22.54 -4.03
C THR A 170 15.74 -23.78 -4.76
N THR A 171 14.69 -23.66 -5.57
CA THR A 171 14.15 -24.76 -6.40
C THR A 171 14.01 -24.33 -7.85
#